data_AF-A0A5M9IUW4-F1
#
_entry.id   AF-A0A5M9IUW4-F1
#
_cell.length_a   1.000
_cell.length_b   1.000
_cell.length_c   1.000
_cell.angle_alpha   90.00
_cell.angle_beta   90.00
_cell.angle_gamma   90.00
#
_symmetry.space_group_name_H-M   'P 1'
#
loop_
_entity.id
_entity.type
_entity.pdbx_description
1 polymer ?
#
loop_
_entity_poly.entity_id
_entity_poly.type
_entity_poly.pdbx_seq_one_letter_code
_entity_poly.pdbx_strand_id
1 'polypeptide(L)'
;MSKIPEGTQFIEAGCGEKGFRKFEKGRWWFFEDFWRHVDWKMGALTLVTEHPDYAVPATLWTGEGVPPVGIEIEAMLQGLSSSGTYAWRRALVVHGPLPDSQGEVLVFDVETTRPSWVDEFRPVRTPEQIAFESRDNAVKEMLAVWNAGFEGHVKDGLYALYDSNYRKQVAP
;
A
#
# COMPACT_ATOMS: atom_id res chain seq x y z
N MET A 1 -1.66 4.20 27.02
CA MET A 1 -1.02 3.81 25.75
C MET A 1 -0.35 5.02 25.11
N SER A 2 0.78 5.41 25.68
CA SER A 2 1.68 6.40 25.06
C SER A 2 2.32 5.75 23.82
N LYS A 3 2.27 6.43 22.67
CA LYS A 3 2.84 5.91 21.42
C LYS A 3 4.35 5.78 21.58
N ILE A 4 4.90 4.61 21.24
CA ILE A 4 6.36 4.40 21.16
C ILE A 4 6.94 5.44 20.20
N PRO A 5 7.90 6.28 20.64
CA PRO A 5 8.48 7.31 19.81
C PRO A 5 9.20 6.73 18.59
N GLU A 6 9.07 7.43 17.47
CA GLU A 6 9.72 7.08 16.21
C GLU A 6 11.25 7.03 16.40
N GLY A 7 11.87 5.95 15.95
CA GLY A 7 13.31 5.69 16.11
C GLY A 7 13.72 4.93 17.38
N THR A 8 12.78 4.43 18.18
CA THR A 8 13.09 3.55 19.31
C THR A 8 13.52 2.16 18.80
N GLN A 9 14.69 1.68 19.26
CA GLN A 9 15.24 0.39 18.83
C GLN A 9 15.12 -0.72 19.89
N PHE A 10 15.08 -0.36 21.19
CA PHE A 10 15.04 -1.31 22.31
C PHE A 10 14.10 -0.83 23.41
N ILE A 11 13.37 -1.77 24.03
CA ILE A 11 12.52 -1.55 25.21
C ILE A 11 13.02 -2.47 26.33
N GLU A 12 13.12 -1.96 27.55
CA GLU A 12 13.62 -2.73 28.68
C GLU A 12 12.49 -3.50 29.37
N ALA A 13 12.68 -4.81 29.57
CA ALA A 13 11.73 -5.66 30.26
C ALA A 13 11.57 -5.21 31.72
N GLY A 14 10.37 -4.76 32.09
CA GLY A 14 10.04 -4.30 33.44
C GLY A 14 10.00 -2.78 33.64
N CYS A 15 10.28 -1.96 32.61
CA CYS A 15 10.24 -0.50 32.74
C CYS A 15 8.84 0.12 32.60
N GLY A 16 7.83 -0.65 32.17
CA GLY A 16 6.45 -0.17 31.98
C GLY A 16 6.35 1.02 31.02
N GLU A 17 5.21 1.74 31.04
CA GLU A 17 4.93 2.92 30.19
C GLU A 17 5.85 4.14 30.44
N LYS A 18 6.94 4.01 31.22
CA LYS A 18 7.64 5.16 31.79
C LYS A 18 8.78 5.73 30.94
N GLY A 19 9.35 4.99 29.98
CA GLY A 19 10.44 5.56 29.19
C GLY A 19 10.94 4.75 28.00
N PHE A 20 11.72 5.40 27.14
CA PHE A 20 12.35 4.80 25.95
C PHE A 20 13.85 5.15 25.89
N ARG A 21 14.64 4.38 25.14
CA ARG A 21 16.10 4.60 24.99
C ARG A 21 16.51 4.90 23.55
N LYS A 22 17.48 5.80 23.40
CA LYS A 22 18.11 6.16 22.11
C LYS A 22 19.63 6.08 22.23
N PHE A 23 20.29 5.51 21.24
CA PHE A 23 21.74 5.54 21.14
C PHE A 23 22.18 6.77 20.35
N GLU A 24 22.93 7.67 20.97
CA GLU A 24 23.39 8.89 20.32
C GLU A 24 24.77 9.27 20.85
N LYS A 25 25.68 9.72 19.97
CA LYS A 25 27.05 10.15 20.34
C LYS A 25 27.85 9.09 21.11
N GLY A 26 27.67 7.81 20.77
CA GLY A 26 28.42 6.70 21.36
C GLY A 26 28.00 6.31 22.78
N ARG A 27 26.85 6.81 23.25
CA ARG A 27 26.30 6.48 24.58
C ARG A 27 24.81 6.16 24.49
N TRP A 28 24.35 5.31 25.40
CA TRP A 28 22.94 5.01 25.59
C TRP A 28 22.29 6.07 26.48
N TRP A 29 21.16 6.60 26.03
CA TRP A 29 20.37 7.59 26.75
C TRP A 29 19.02 7.01 27.14
N PHE A 30 18.57 7.28 28.36
CA PHE A 30 17.23 6.94 28.84
C PHE A 30 16.39 8.21 28.99
N PHE A 31 15.18 8.15 28.45
CA PHE A 31 14.19 9.22 28.45
C PHE A 31 12.97 8.75 29.24
N GLU A 32 12.72 9.38 30.39
CA GLU A 32 11.49 9.22 31.18
C GLU A 32 10.66 10.49 30.99
N ASP A 33 9.56 10.40 30.25
CA ASP A 33 8.79 11.55 29.72
C ASP A 33 9.68 12.62 29.02
N PHE A 34 10.03 13.69 29.73
CA PHE A 34 10.86 14.82 29.28
C PHE A 34 12.25 14.88 29.95
N TRP A 35 12.57 13.96 30.86
CA TRP A 35 13.81 13.99 31.65
C TRP A 35 14.85 13.00 31.13
N ARG A 36 16.10 13.46 31.07
CA ARG A 36 17.27 12.71 30.60
C ARG A 36 18.07 12.17 31.78
N HIS A 37 18.06 10.85 31.98
CA HIS A 37 18.89 10.21 33.00
C HIS A 37 20.13 9.57 32.36
N VAL A 38 21.30 9.80 32.97
CA VAL A 38 22.57 9.15 32.64
C VAL A 38 22.91 8.22 33.81
N ASP A 39 23.35 6.99 33.52
CA ASP A 39 23.78 5.94 34.46
C ASP A 39 22.71 5.19 35.26
N TRP A 40 21.78 4.52 34.57
CA TRP A 40 20.96 3.46 35.18
C TRP A 40 21.46 2.06 34.79
N LYS A 41 21.58 1.14 35.76
CA LYS A 41 22.04 -0.25 35.55
C LYS A 41 21.12 -0.96 34.55
N MET A 42 21.73 -1.55 33.52
CA MET A 42 21.05 -2.27 32.44
C MET A 42 20.25 -3.47 32.96
N GLY A 43 18.92 -3.46 32.82
CA GLY A 43 18.08 -4.65 32.79
C GLY A 43 18.08 -5.32 31.42
N ALA A 44 17.32 -6.41 31.29
CA ALA A 44 17.22 -7.16 30.04
C ALA A 44 16.54 -6.31 28.96
N LEU A 45 17.20 -6.16 27.81
CA LEU A 45 16.68 -5.44 26.65
C LEU A 45 15.87 -6.40 25.77
N THR A 46 14.66 -5.99 25.43
CA THR A 46 13.83 -6.61 24.39
C THR A 46 13.90 -5.74 23.14
N LEU A 47 14.01 -6.36 21.97
CA LEU A 47 13.97 -5.59 20.71
C LEU A 47 12.60 -4.93 20.59
N VAL A 48 12.55 -3.69 20.09
CA VAL A 48 11.27 -2.99 19.88
C VAL A 48 10.32 -3.79 18.99
N THR A 49 10.83 -4.53 18.00
CA THR A 49 10.01 -5.37 17.11
C THR A 49 9.33 -6.55 17.81
N GLU A 50 9.79 -6.92 19.01
CA GLU A 50 9.25 -8.03 19.79
C GLU A 50 8.27 -7.55 20.87
N HIS A 51 8.04 -6.23 20.97
CA HIS A 51 7.14 -5.66 21.97
C HIS A 51 5.67 -5.76 21.53
N PRO A 52 4.74 -6.17 22.41
CA PRO A 52 3.33 -6.39 22.04
C PRO A 52 2.60 -5.14 21.51
N ASP A 53 3.03 -3.95 21.92
CA ASP A 53 2.47 -2.67 21.47
C ASP A 53 3.23 -2.03 20.28
N TYR A 54 4.21 -2.73 19.70
CA TYR A 54 4.93 -2.21 18.55
C TYR A 54 4.08 -2.30 17.28
N ALA A 55 3.65 -1.14 16.80
CA ALA A 55 3.11 -0.98 15.46
C ALA A 55 4.21 -0.43 14.55
N VAL A 56 4.56 -1.20 13.50
CA VAL A 56 5.49 -0.75 12.45
C VAL A 56 4.95 0.58 11.88
N PRO A 57 5.76 1.66 11.84
CA PRO A 57 5.37 2.86 11.12
C PRO A 57 5.09 2.48 9.67
N ALA A 58 3.85 2.67 9.22
CA ALA A 58 3.44 2.35 7.86
C ALA A 58 4.24 3.22 6.89
N THR A 59 5.37 2.71 6.42
CA THR A 59 6.10 3.31 5.32
C THR A 59 5.23 3.07 4.09
N LEU A 60 4.55 4.12 3.63
CA LEU A 60 3.77 4.09 2.40
C LEU A 60 4.72 3.72 1.26
N TRP A 61 4.55 2.53 0.69
CA TRP A 61 5.33 2.09 -0.44
C TRP A 61 4.93 2.89 -1.67
N THR A 62 5.91 3.56 -2.28
CA THR A 62 5.72 4.46 -3.44
C THR A 62 5.50 3.71 -4.75
N GLY A 63 5.60 2.38 -4.74
CA GLY A 63 5.54 1.53 -5.94
C GLY A 63 6.89 1.19 -6.53
N GLU A 64 7.98 1.67 -5.93
CA GLU A 64 9.34 1.36 -6.38
C GLU A 64 9.92 0.17 -5.62
N GLY A 65 10.45 -0.82 -6.35
CA GLY A 65 11.03 -2.02 -5.76
C GLY A 65 9.99 -2.98 -5.18
N VAL A 66 10.42 -3.80 -4.21
CA VAL A 66 9.55 -4.83 -3.61
C VAL A 66 8.81 -4.22 -2.41
N PRO A 67 7.49 -4.43 -2.27
CA PRO A 67 6.73 -3.86 -1.18
C PRO A 67 7.19 -4.42 0.19
N PRO A 68 7.33 -3.56 1.22
CA PRO A 68 7.57 -4.01 2.58
C PRO A 68 6.49 -4.98 3.11
N VAL A 69 6.90 -5.93 3.95
CA VAL A 69 5.97 -6.82 4.65
C VAL A 69 5.07 -6.02 5.60
N GLY A 70 3.78 -6.35 5.63
CA GLY A 70 2.77 -5.73 6.47
C GLY A 70 2.00 -4.57 5.82
N ILE A 71 2.31 -4.21 4.57
CA ILE A 71 1.56 -3.18 3.85
C ILE A 71 0.44 -3.79 3.00
N GLU A 72 -0.60 -3.00 2.76
CA GLU A 72 -1.62 -3.32 1.76
C GLU A 72 -1.21 -2.78 0.38
N ILE A 73 -1.38 -3.61 -0.63
CA ILE A 73 -1.12 -3.33 -2.04
C ILE A 73 -2.32 -3.74 -2.89
N GLU A 74 -2.32 -3.35 -4.17
CA GLU A 74 -3.09 -4.05 -5.18
C GLU A 74 -2.19 -5.08 -5.88
N ALA A 75 -2.63 -6.33 -5.95
CA ALA A 75 -1.91 -7.40 -6.62
C ALA A 75 -2.81 -8.05 -7.69
N MET A 76 -2.20 -8.55 -8.76
CA MET A 76 -2.91 -9.34 -9.76
C MET A 76 -3.15 -10.74 -9.20
N LEU A 77 -4.41 -11.02 -8.85
CA LEU A 77 -4.79 -12.28 -8.22
C LEU A 77 -5.83 -13.01 -9.07
N GLN A 78 -5.78 -14.34 -9.04
CA GLN A 78 -6.80 -15.15 -9.71
C GLN A 78 -8.15 -14.90 -9.05
N GLY A 79 -9.15 -14.54 -9.86
CA GLY A 79 -10.50 -14.30 -9.40
C GLY A 79 -11.16 -15.55 -8.82
N LEU A 80 -12.12 -15.32 -7.91
CA LEU A 80 -12.94 -16.36 -7.29
C LEU A 80 -13.90 -17.06 -8.27
N SER A 81 -14.07 -16.50 -9.47
CA SER A 81 -14.92 -17.08 -10.51
C SER A 81 -14.27 -18.34 -11.09
N SER A 82 -15.09 -19.36 -11.39
CA SER A 82 -14.69 -20.57 -12.12
C SER A 82 -14.08 -20.30 -13.50
N SER A 83 -14.17 -19.06 -14.00
CA SER A 83 -13.52 -18.60 -15.23
C SER A 83 -12.00 -18.38 -15.10
N GLY A 84 -11.44 -18.38 -13.88
CA GLY A 84 -10.00 -18.21 -13.67
C GLY A 84 -9.44 -16.85 -14.09
N THR A 85 -10.30 -15.84 -14.27
CA THR A 85 -9.88 -14.51 -14.72
C THR A 85 -9.09 -13.80 -13.63
N TYR A 86 -7.91 -13.29 -13.98
CA TYR A 86 -7.08 -12.48 -13.09
C TYR A 86 -7.67 -11.07 -12.95
N ALA A 87 -7.60 -10.53 -11.74
CA ALA A 87 -8.05 -9.18 -11.45
C ALA A 87 -7.14 -8.53 -10.40
N TRP A 88 -6.96 -7.21 -10.53
CA TRP A 88 -6.35 -6.40 -9.49
C TRP A 88 -7.23 -6.42 -8.24
N ARG A 89 -6.68 -6.94 -7.15
CA ARG A 89 -7.36 -7.08 -5.86
C ARG A 89 -6.47 -6.55 -4.74
N ARG A 90 -7.09 -6.10 -3.65
CA ARG A 90 -6.33 -5.65 -2.47
C ARG A 90 -5.75 -6.86 -1.75
N ALA A 91 -4.48 -6.77 -1.41
CA ALA A 91 -3.75 -7.84 -0.77
C ALA A 91 -2.78 -7.30 0.29
N LEU A 92 -2.59 -8.05 1.37
CA LEU A 92 -1.63 -7.75 2.44
C LEU A 92 -0.34 -8.52 2.18
N VAL A 93 0.80 -7.83 2.15
CA VAL A 93 2.11 -8.48 2.01
C VAL A 93 2.48 -9.18 3.30
N VAL A 94 2.75 -10.48 3.24
CA VAL A 94 3.07 -11.30 4.42
C VAL A 94 4.46 -11.91 4.37
N HIS A 95 5.07 -11.99 3.19
CA HIS A 95 6.46 -12.37 3.06
C HIS A 95 7.11 -11.61 1.91
N GLY A 96 8.35 -11.17 2.12
CA GLY A 96 9.16 -10.55 1.09
C GLY A 96 9.65 -11.56 0.04
N PRO A 97 10.57 -11.16 -0.83
CA PRO A 97 11.10 -12.03 -1.86
C PRO A 97 11.91 -13.20 -1.30
N LEU A 98 11.84 -14.33 -1.99
CA LEU A 98 12.70 -15.48 -1.71
C LEU A 98 14.10 -15.23 -2.30
N PRO A 99 15.16 -15.84 -1.74
CA PRO A 99 16.52 -15.70 -2.27
C PRO A 99 16.61 -15.98 -3.79
N ASP A 100 15.86 -16.98 -4.27
CA ASP A 100 15.84 -17.41 -5.67
C ASP A 100 14.73 -16.73 -6.51
N SER A 101 13.87 -15.90 -5.90
CA SER A 101 12.77 -15.19 -6.56
C SER A 101 12.65 -13.76 -6.02
N GLN A 102 13.55 -12.90 -6.50
CA GLN A 102 13.71 -11.51 -6.03
C GLN A 102 12.57 -10.56 -6.44
N GLY A 103 11.64 -11.02 -7.30
CA GLY A 103 10.51 -10.24 -7.81
C GLY A 103 9.15 -10.66 -7.27
N GLU A 104 9.07 -11.76 -6.52
CA GLU A 104 7.80 -12.28 -6.03
C GLU A 104 7.61 -12.00 -4.55
N VAL A 105 6.37 -11.74 -4.14
CA VAL A 105 6.00 -11.61 -2.73
C VAL A 105 4.84 -12.53 -2.40
N LEU A 106 4.80 -13.02 -1.16
CA LEU A 106 3.62 -13.74 -0.67
C LEU A 106 2.63 -12.73 -0.12
N VAL A 107 1.40 -12.80 -0.60
CA VAL A 107 0.30 -11.94 -0.16
C VAL A 107 -0.90 -12.75 0.32
N PHE A 108 -1.70 -12.17 1.21
CA PHE A 108 -3.07 -12.61 1.48
C PHE A 108 -4.04 -11.68 0.78
N ASP A 109 -4.96 -12.22 -0.01
CA ASP A 109 -6.11 -11.47 -0.49
C ASP A 109 -6.93 -10.96 0.72
N VAL A 110 -7.19 -9.66 0.77
CA VAL A 110 -7.92 -9.02 1.88
C VAL A 110 -9.36 -9.54 1.99
N GLU A 111 -9.99 -9.90 0.87
CA GLU A 111 -11.37 -10.39 0.86
C GLU A 111 -11.45 -11.89 1.17
N THR A 112 -10.52 -12.68 0.65
CA THR A 112 -10.63 -14.15 0.67
C THR A 112 -9.70 -14.81 1.66
N THR A 113 -8.75 -14.06 2.21
CA THR A 113 -7.66 -14.53 3.10
C THR A 113 -6.79 -15.62 2.49
N ARG A 114 -6.90 -15.87 1.17
CA ARG A 114 -6.13 -16.91 0.49
C ARG A 114 -4.70 -16.42 0.24
N PRO A 115 -3.68 -17.24 0.56
CA PRO A 115 -2.30 -16.91 0.21
C PRO A 115 -2.08 -17.07 -1.28
N SER A 116 -1.25 -16.21 -1.87
CA SER A 116 -0.76 -16.34 -3.25
C SER A 116 0.61 -15.67 -3.39
N TRP A 117 1.50 -16.31 -4.15
CA TRP A 117 2.71 -15.66 -4.62
C TRP A 117 2.36 -14.80 -5.84
N VAL A 118 2.84 -13.56 -5.84
CA VAL A 118 2.54 -12.58 -6.90
C VAL A 118 3.81 -11.83 -7.31
N ASP A 119 3.93 -11.57 -8.60
CA ASP A 119 4.98 -10.78 -9.27
C ASP A 119 4.44 -9.45 -9.82
N GLU A 120 3.13 -9.36 -10.05
CA GLU A 120 2.43 -8.14 -10.46
C GLU A 120 1.70 -7.47 -9.30
N PHE A 121 2.26 -6.36 -8.83
CA PHE A 121 1.70 -5.57 -7.72
C PHE A 121 1.97 -4.07 -7.86
N ARG A 122 1.13 -3.25 -7.24
CA ARG A 122 1.22 -1.79 -7.21
C ARG A 122 0.66 -1.20 -5.91
N PRO A 123 1.01 0.05 -5.57
CA PRO A 123 0.41 0.73 -4.43
C PRO A 123 -1.12 0.81 -4.55
N VAL A 124 -1.81 0.83 -3.41
CA VAL A 124 -3.26 1.06 -3.38
C VAL A 124 -3.57 2.43 -3.97
N ARG A 125 -4.38 2.45 -5.03
CA ARG A 125 -4.77 3.69 -5.69
C ARG A 125 -5.76 4.46 -4.83
N THR A 126 -5.66 5.79 -4.91
CA THR A 126 -6.64 6.70 -4.33
C THR A 126 -7.96 6.67 -5.13
N PRO A 127 -9.11 6.99 -4.51
CA PRO A 127 -10.38 7.11 -5.23
C PRO A 127 -10.31 8.05 -6.44
N GLU A 128 -9.54 9.14 -6.31
CA GLU A 128 -9.33 10.12 -7.37
C GLU A 128 -8.56 9.53 -8.56
N GLN A 129 -7.51 8.75 -8.28
CA GLN A 129 -6.76 8.03 -9.32
C GLN A 129 -7.65 7.01 -10.04
N ILE A 130 -8.47 6.26 -9.29
CA ILE A 130 -9.41 5.28 -9.87
C ILE A 130 -10.44 5.98 -10.76
N ALA A 131 -11.01 7.10 -10.30
CA ALA A 131 -11.96 7.88 -11.07
C ALA A 131 -11.32 8.47 -12.34
N PHE A 132 -10.08 8.95 -12.25
CA PHE A 132 -9.33 9.44 -13.40
C PHE A 132 -9.05 8.32 -14.41
N GLU A 133 -8.53 7.18 -13.96
CA GLU A 133 -8.26 6.02 -14.82
C GLU A 133 -9.53 5.48 -15.48
N SER A 134 -10.65 5.42 -14.75
CA SER A 134 -11.95 5.01 -15.30
C SER A 134 -12.41 5.97 -16.39
N ARG A 135 -12.29 7.28 -16.16
CA ARG A 135 -12.61 8.30 -17.17
C ARG A 135 -11.68 8.20 -18.38
N ASP A 136 -10.39 8.06 -18.17
CA ASP A 136 -9.39 7.95 -19.23
C ASP A 136 -9.59 6.69 -20.08
N ASN A 137 -9.88 5.56 -19.44
CA ASN A 137 -10.22 4.31 -20.13
C ASN A 137 -11.49 4.44 -20.97
N ALA A 138 -12.55 5.04 -20.43
CA ALA A 138 -13.78 5.29 -21.19
C ALA A 138 -13.51 6.18 -22.42
N VAL A 139 -12.70 7.24 -22.27
CA VAL A 139 -12.31 8.09 -23.40
C VAL A 139 -11.46 7.31 -24.42
N LYS A 140 -10.54 6.46 -23.97
CA LYS A 140 -9.73 5.61 -24.86
C LYS A 140 -10.58 4.61 -25.64
N GLU A 141 -11.58 4.01 -25.02
CA GLU A 141 -12.53 3.12 -25.70
C GLU A 141 -13.34 3.89 -26.76
N MET A 142 -13.86 5.07 -26.41
CA MET A 142 -14.55 5.94 -27.36
C MET A 142 -13.64 6.34 -28.53
N LEU A 143 -12.38 6.67 -28.26
CA LEU A 143 -11.38 7.00 -29.27
C LEU A 143 -11.03 5.79 -30.15
N ALA A 144 -10.94 4.59 -29.58
CA ALA A 144 -10.68 3.36 -30.34
C ALA A 144 -11.83 3.07 -31.32
N VAL A 145 -13.09 3.22 -30.87
CA VAL A 145 -14.27 3.10 -31.75
C VAL A 145 -14.24 4.16 -32.84
N TRP A 146 -13.88 5.40 -32.51
CA TRP A 146 -13.74 6.49 -33.49
C TRP A 146 -12.65 6.21 -34.54
N ASN A 147 -11.47 5.74 -34.10
CA ASN A 147 -10.31 5.48 -34.96
C ASN A 147 -10.39 4.17 -35.74
N ALA A 148 -11.24 3.22 -35.34
CA ALA A 148 -11.46 1.97 -36.08
C ALA A 148 -12.01 2.19 -37.49
N GLY A 149 -12.34 3.43 -37.86
CA GLY A 149 -12.44 3.84 -39.26
C GLY A 149 -13.53 3.13 -40.04
N PHE A 150 -14.58 2.64 -39.36
CA PHE A 150 -15.72 2.06 -40.06
C PHE A 150 -16.31 3.13 -40.99
N GLU A 151 -16.14 2.93 -42.31
CA GLU A 151 -16.71 3.74 -43.39
C GLU A 151 -18.24 3.79 -43.21
N GLY A 152 -18.72 4.81 -42.48
CA GLY A 152 -20.14 5.01 -42.17
C GLY A 152 -20.41 5.57 -40.78
N HIS A 153 -19.59 5.26 -39.76
CA HIS A 153 -19.97 5.44 -38.35
C HIS A 153 -19.47 6.73 -37.68
N VAL A 154 -18.75 7.60 -38.38
CA VAL A 154 -18.34 8.91 -37.83
C VAL A 154 -19.58 9.76 -37.49
N LYS A 155 -20.61 9.72 -38.34
CA LYS A 155 -21.90 10.38 -38.03
C LYS A 155 -22.69 9.64 -36.97
N ASP A 156 -22.73 8.30 -37.00
CA ASP A 156 -23.48 7.50 -36.04
C ASP A 156 -22.93 7.62 -34.61
N GLY A 157 -21.61 7.67 -34.46
CA GLY A 157 -20.96 7.95 -33.18
C GLY A 157 -21.29 9.35 -32.66
N LEU A 158 -21.37 10.35 -33.54
CA LEU A 158 -21.82 11.70 -33.18
C LEU A 158 -23.31 11.76 -32.82
N TYR A 159 -24.16 10.98 -33.50
CA TYR A 159 -25.58 10.84 -33.15
C TYR A 159 -25.75 10.17 -31.78
N ALA A 160 -25.00 9.10 -31.47
CA ALA A 160 -25.03 8.47 -30.15
C ALA A 160 -24.59 9.42 -29.02
N LEU A 161 -23.58 10.26 -29.25
CA LEU A 161 -23.19 11.33 -28.33
C LEU A 161 -24.29 12.40 -28.19
N TYR A 162 -24.96 12.75 -29.29
CA TYR A 162 -26.05 13.72 -29.27
C TYR A 162 -27.30 13.19 -28.53
N ASP A 163 -27.66 11.93 -28.75
CA ASP A 163 -28.82 11.24 -28.17
C ASP A 163 -28.63 10.91 -26.68
N SER A 164 -27.39 10.70 -26.25
CA SER A 164 -27.01 10.64 -24.82
C SER A 164 -26.95 12.03 -24.15
N ASN A 165 -27.43 13.06 -24.84
CA ASN A 165 -27.51 14.45 -24.38
C ASN A 165 -26.14 15.08 -24.03
N TYR A 166 -25.05 14.59 -24.62
CA TYR A 166 -23.75 15.22 -24.50
C TYR A 166 -23.79 16.57 -25.26
N ARG A 167 -23.59 17.67 -24.55
CA ARG A 167 -23.60 19.03 -25.10
C ARG A 167 -22.37 19.79 -24.62
N LYS A 168 -21.95 20.79 -25.39
CA LYS A 168 -20.87 21.70 -24.98
C LYS A 168 -21.26 22.35 -23.65
N GLN A 169 -20.49 22.10 -22.60
CA GLN A 169 -20.60 22.90 -21.38
C GLN A 169 -20.01 24.27 -21.64
N VAL A 170 -20.80 25.31 -21.43
CA VAL A 170 -20.32 26.69 -21.38
C VAL A 170 -19.98 26.95 -19.92
N ALA A 171 -18.69 27.13 -19.61
CA ALA A 171 -18.30 27.58 -18.28
C ALA A 171 -18.97 28.94 -17.97
N PRO A 172 -19.41 29.18 -16.73
CA PRO A 172 -20.00 30.47 -16.34
C PRO A 172 -19.00 31.62 -16.44
#